data_AF-A0AAN4WNW8-F1
#
_entry.id   AF-A0AAN4WNW8-F1
#
_cell.length_a   1.000
_cell.length_b   1.000
_cell.length_c   1.000
_cell.angle_alpha   90.00
_cell.angle_beta   90.00
_cell.angle_gamma   90.00
#
_symmetry.space_group_name_H-M   'P 1'
#
loop_
_entity.id
_entity.type
_entity.pdbx_description
1 polymer ?
#
loop_
_entity_poly.entity_id
_entity_poly.type
_entity_poly.pdbx_seq_one_letter_code
_entity_poly.pdbx_strand_id
1 'polypeptide(L)'
;MSISVAGRQLQNSSALSESGRHALAFVDGGPQWLDWAIASPGAHYHFPDETALLDGTQKGLHGSPMALLPGLGLAVSPVKLMTLGLSDLRTLALAEAGDASPAVVAQVQRVLQEHRLLTAADLRNAQAFLASLGVAGAPVFQCIDFMDWVALCELPGGSFGGPAPSQPLQSEAAKFGVDQARTPREFADYYRVYLHLAAHLPELAQASAAQRSEAAQAALYALLPALLGALDGPVLSAVPTSPAEVRMAVYNWLAMGRRIGFSRPSEGVRCIVEGARYRGETGAAAARIVDAALQQAMAVLAANDLRSARLGQDGATMAAPVGPANAQIELQVSSAGLVSLTRLGGTDA
;
A
#
# COMPACT_ATOMS: atom_id res chain seq x y z
N MET A 1 -6.24 -23.73 -30.99
CA MET A 1 -7.07 -22.63 -30.45
C MET A 1 -6.09 -21.68 -29.76
N SER A 2 -5.68 -20.58 -30.40
CA SER A 2 -4.42 -19.88 -30.06
C SER A 2 -4.48 -19.09 -28.75
N ILE A 3 -5.47 -18.21 -28.60
CA ILE A 3 -5.67 -17.42 -27.38
C ILE A 3 -7.14 -17.01 -27.23
N SER A 4 -7.66 -17.06 -26.01
CA SER A 4 -9.02 -16.63 -25.69
C SER A 4 -9.07 -15.80 -24.42
N VAL A 5 -9.90 -14.76 -24.44
CA VAL A 5 -10.10 -13.80 -23.33
C VAL A 5 -11.59 -13.68 -23.07
N ALA A 6 -12.02 -13.91 -21.83
CA ALA A 6 -13.44 -13.92 -21.45
C ALA A 6 -14.30 -14.82 -22.37
N GLY A 7 -13.74 -15.97 -22.78
CA GLY A 7 -14.39 -16.91 -23.70
C GLY A 7 -14.42 -16.48 -25.17
N ARG A 8 -13.89 -15.29 -25.52
CA ARG A 8 -13.79 -14.80 -26.90
C ARG A 8 -12.39 -15.07 -27.45
N GLN A 9 -12.32 -15.69 -28.63
CA GLN A 9 -11.05 -15.89 -29.33
C GLN A 9 -10.52 -14.56 -29.89
N LEU A 10 -9.24 -14.25 -29.65
CA LEU A 10 -8.61 -13.09 -30.28
C LEU A 10 -8.06 -13.49 -31.66
N GLN A 11 -8.42 -12.73 -32.68
CA GLN A 11 -7.95 -12.93 -34.05
C GLN A 11 -6.83 -11.94 -34.44
N ASN A 12 -6.72 -10.83 -33.71
CA ASN A 12 -5.71 -9.79 -33.88
C ASN A 12 -5.63 -8.93 -32.60
N SER A 13 -4.60 -8.10 -32.49
CA SER A 13 -4.38 -7.22 -31.34
C SER A 13 -5.45 -6.12 -31.20
N SER A 14 -6.09 -5.70 -32.30
CA SER A 14 -7.19 -4.72 -32.26
C SER A 14 -8.47 -5.26 -31.60
N ALA A 15 -8.56 -6.58 -31.39
CA ALA A 15 -9.64 -7.20 -30.65
C ALA A 15 -9.62 -6.90 -29.14
N LEU A 16 -8.49 -6.47 -28.58
CA LEU A 16 -8.39 -5.97 -27.20
C LEU A 16 -9.05 -4.59 -27.07
N SER A 17 -9.47 -4.22 -25.85
CA SER A 17 -9.86 -2.85 -25.54
C SER A 17 -8.71 -1.86 -25.79
N GLU A 18 -9.04 -0.59 -25.97
CA GLU A 18 -8.00 0.42 -26.18
C GLU A 18 -7.07 0.57 -24.97
N SER A 19 -7.63 0.55 -23.76
CA SER A 19 -6.85 0.50 -22.52
C SER A 19 -5.97 -0.74 -22.47
N GLY A 20 -6.51 -1.92 -22.84
CA GLY A 20 -5.76 -3.17 -22.91
C GLY A 20 -4.58 -3.11 -23.87
N ARG A 21 -4.74 -2.48 -25.04
CA ARG A 21 -3.64 -2.28 -26.00
C ARG A 21 -2.58 -1.33 -25.47
N HIS A 22 -2.97 -0.21 -24.85
CA HIS A 22 -2.01 0.72 -24.24
C HIS A 22 -1.25 0.06 -23.08
N ALA A 23 -1.95 -0.65 -22.20
CA ALA A 23 -1.34 -1.40 -21.10
C ALA A 23 -0.37 -2.48 -21.61
N LEU A 24 -0.75 -3.22 -22.65
CA LEU A 24 0.12 -4.22 -23.28
C LEU A 24 1.36 -3.59 -23.90
N ALA A 25 1.24 -2.40 -24.50
CA ALA A 25 2.36 -1.70 -25.10
C ALA A 25 3.42 -1.24 -24.08
N PHE A 26 3.06 -1.12 -22.80
CA PHE A 26 4.02 -0.87 -21.72
C PHE A 26 4.76 -2.13 -21.24
N VAL A 27 4.28 -3.33 -21.62
CA VAL A 27 5.01 -4.58 -21.39
C VAL A 27 6.03 -4.73 -22.51
N ASP A 28 7.32 -4.73 -22.17
CA ASP A 28 8.37 -4.97 -23.16
C ASP A 28 8.17 -6.34 -23.84
N GLY A 29 8.11 -6.37 -25.16
CA GLY A 29 7.75 -7.57 -25.94
C GLY A 29 6.27 -7.98 -25.90
N GLY A 30 5.40 -7.25 -25.19
CA GLY A 30 3.99 -7.59 -25.01
C GLY A 30 3.19 -7.69 -26.31
N PRO A 31 3.21 -6.67 -27.20
CA PRO A 31 2.54 -6.74 -28.50
C PRO A 31 3.06 -7.88 -29.38
N GLN A 32 4.39 -8.07 -29.42
CA GLN A 32 5.05 -9.11 -30.21
C GLN A 32 4.66 -10.50 -29.71
N TRP A 33 4.59 -10.69 -28.40
CA TRP A 33 4.12 -11.94 -27.80
C TRP A 33 2.66 -12.22 -28.15
N LEU A 34 1.78 -11.21 -28.11
CA LEU A 34 0.38 -11.41 -28.46
C LEU A 34 0.23 -11.81 -29.93
N ASP A 35 0.92 -11.13 -30.84
CA ASP A 35 0.90 -11.44 -32.27
C ASP A 35 1.42 -12.86 -32.53
N TRP A 36 2.52 -13.26 -31.86
CA TRP A 36 3.02 -14.63 -31.90
C TRP A 36 2.00 -15.65 -31.36
N ALA A 37 1.39 -15.37 -30.21
CA ALA A 37 0.45 -16.27 -29.56
C ALA A 37 -0.80 -16.50 -30.43
N ILE A 38 -1.31 -15.45 -31.06
CA ILE A 38 -2.44 -15.50 -32.01
C ILE A 38 -2.09 -16.37 -33.23
N ALA A 39 -0.90 -16.16 -33.80
CA ALA A 39 -0.45 -16.86 -35.01
C ALA A 39 0.00 -18.31 -34.77
N SER A 40 0.34 -18.68 -33.52
CA SER A 40 0.91 -19.98 -33.18
C SER A 40 -0.16 -21.07 -33.03
N PRO A 41 -0.18 -22.11 -33.90
CA PRO A 41 -1.22 -23.15 -33.85
C PRO A 41 -1.17 -24.04 -32.60
N GLY A 42 0.02 -24.17 -31.99
CA GLY A 42 0.25 -25.00 -30.81
C GLY A 42 0.10 -24.29 -29.46
N ALA A 43 0.09 -22.95 -29.47
CA ALA A 43 -0.16 -22.15 -28.28
C ALA A 43 -1.65 -22.24 -27.91
N HIS A 44 -1.97 -22.46 -26.64
CA HIS A 44 -3.34 -22.52 -26.16
C HIS A 44 -3.44 -21.78 -24.83
N TYR A 45 -3.77 -20.49 -24.90
CA TYR A 45 -3.93 -19.65 -23.72
C TYR A 45 -5.40 -19.29 -23.49
N HIS A 46 -5.83 -19.38 -22.23
CA HIS A 46 -7.16 -18.96 -21.81
C HIS A 46 -7.06 -18.03 -20.62
N PHE A 47 -7.60 -16.82 -20.78
CA PHE A 47 -7.65 -15.81 -19.74
C PHE A 47 -9.11 -15.44 -19.44
N PRO A 48 -9.48 -15.27 -18.16
CA PRO A 48 -10.82 -14.86 -17.77
C PRO A 48 -11.17 -13.45 -18.25
N ASP A 49 -10.19 -12.55 -18.36
CA ASP A 49 -10.34 -11.18 -18.84
C ASP A 49 -9.00 -10.60 -19.36
N GLU A 50 -9.02 -9.36 -19.85
CA GLU A 50 -7.82 -8.68 -20.38
C GLU A 50 -6.78 -8.39 -19.30
N THR A 51 -7.22 -8.18 -18.05
CA THR A 51 -6.33 -7.94 -16.92
C THR A 51 -5.47 -9.16 -16.63
N ALA A 52 -6.08 -10.35 -16.60
CA ALA A 52 -5.38 -11.62 -16.44
C ALA A 52 -4.46 -11.94 -17.62
N LEU A 53 -4.84 -11.55 -18.84
CA LEU A 53 -3.95 -11.64 -20.00
C LEU A 53 -2.69 -10.81 -19.77
N LEU A 54 -2.84 -9.54 -19.40
CA LEU A 54 -1.71 -8.62 -19.21
C LEU A 54 -0.78 -9.06 -18.07
N ASP A 55 -1.36 -9.50 -16.96
CA ASP A 55 -0.61 -10.07 -15.83
C ASP A 55 0.17 -11.31 -16.26
N GLY A 56 -0.49 -12.23 -16.97
CA GLY A 56 0.11 -13.45 -17.49
C GLY A 56 1.23 -13.18 -18.49
N THR A 57 1.05 -12.23 -19.41
CA THR A 57 2.06 -11.84 -20.38
C THR A 57 3.30 -11.27 -19.70
N GLN A 58 3.13 -10.33 -18.78
CA GLN A 58 4.23 -9.69 -18.07
C GLN A 58 5.01 -10.69 -17.21
N LYS A 59 4.33 -11.54 -16.44
CA LYS A 59 4.97 -12.60 -15.66
C LYS A 59 5.64 -13.65 -16.54
N GLY A 60 5.01 -14.02 -17.66
CA GLY A 60 5.51 -15.03 -18.59
C GLY A 60 6.77 -14.58 -19.35
N LEU A 61 6.83 -13.32 -19.77
CA LEU A 61 7.98 -12.77 -20.49
C LEU A 61 9.15 -12.42 -19.56
N HIS A 62 8.86 -11.87 -18.39
CA HIS A 62 9.89 -11.21 -17.55
C HIS A 62 10.08 -11.84 -16.17
N GLY A 63 9.23 -12.77 -15.76
CA GLY A 63 9.29 -13.38 -14.42
C GLY A 63 8.99 -12.39 -13.28
N SER A 64 8.41 -11.23 -13.59
CA SER A 64 8.11 -10.15 -12.65
C SER A 64 6.67 -9.70 -12.83
N PRO A 65 5.92 -9.36 -11.76
CA PRO A 65 4.58 -8.77 -11.86
C PRO A 65 4.59 -7.29 -12.29
N MET A 66 5.76 -6.65 -12.31
CA MET A 66 5.94 -5.22 -12.59
C MET A 66 6.55 -4.99 -13.96
N ALA A 67 5.92 -4.15 -14.78
CA ALA A 67 6.50 -3.62 -16.00
C ALA A 67 7.32 -2.36 -15.68
N LEU A 68 8.54 -2.25 -16.22
CA LEU A 68 9.37 -1.06 -16.11
C LEU A 68 9.12 -0.15 -17.31
N LEU A 69 8.74 1.09 -17.04
CA LEU A 69 8.63 2.19 -17.99
C LEU A 69 9.89 3.07 -17.80
N PRO A 70 10.99 2.81 -18.54
CA PRO A 70 12.27 3.44 -18.31
C PRO A 70 12.27 4.97 -18.52
N GLY A 71 11.54 5.48 -19.52
CA GLY A 71 11.45 6.93 -19.78
C GLY A 71 10.86 7.71 -18.62
N LEU A 72 9.87 7.11 -17.95
CA LEU A 72 9.25 7.64 -16.74
C LEU A 72 10.00 7.29 -15.45
N GLY A 73 10.91 6.29 -15.49
CA GLY A 73 11.49 5.68 -14.31
C GLY A 73 10.42 5.07 -13.39
N LEU A 74 9.36 4.49 -13.96
CA LEU A 74 8.19 3.97 -13.24
C LEU A 74 8.13 2.46 -13.37
N ALA A 75 8.08 1.73 -12.25
CA ALA A 75 7.77 0.30 -12.26
C ALA A 75 6.31 0.11 -11.86
N VAL A 76 5.43 -0.40 -12.71
CA VAL A 76 4.00 -0.52 -12.42
C VAL A 76 3.44 -1.82 -12.97
N SER A 77 2.55 -2.47 -12.22
CA SER A 77 1.88 -3.67 -12.72
C SER A 77 0.95 -3.32 -13.89
N PRO A 78 0.92 -4.12 -14.97
CA PRO A 78 -0.07 -3.97 -16.03
C PRO A 78 -1.52 -4.07 -15.52
N VAL A 79 -1.74 -4.82 -14.43
CA VAL A 79 -3.03 -4.88 -13.73
C VAL A 79 -3.41 -3.50 -13.19
N LYS A 80 -2.45 -2.80 -12.56
CA LYS A 80 -2.66 -1.41 -12.12
C LYS A 80 -2.95 -0.50 -13.30
N LEU A 81 -2.21 -0.64 -14.40
CA LEU A 81 -2.40 0.16 -15.61
C LEU A 81 -3.83 0.08 -16.15
N MET A 82 -4.47 -1.09 -16.08
CA MET A 82 -5.87 -1.26 -16.48
C MET A 82 -6.88 -0.51 -15.61
N THR A 83 -6.48 -0.03 -14.43
CA THR A 83 -7.34 0.79 -13.55
C THR A 83 -7.24 2.29 -13.86
N LEU A 84 -6.27 2.72 -14.66
CA LEU A 84 -6.15 4.12 -15.07
C LEU A 84 -7.14 4.45 -16.19
N GLY A 85 -7.53 5.72 -16.25
CA GLY A 85 -8.31 6.24 -17.36
C GLY A 85 -7.50 6.21 -18.67
N LEU A 86 -8.17 6.01 -19.81
CA LEU A 86 -7.52 5.97 -21.12
C LEU A 86 -6.72 7.25 -21.43
N SER A 87 -7.20 8.42 -20.97
CA SER A 87 -6.47 9.69 -21.09
C SER A 87 -5.12 9.64 -20.36
N ASP A 88 -5.10 9.05 -19.16
CA ASP A 88 -3.90 8.95 -18.34
C ASP A 88 -2.91 7.97 -18.98
N LEU A 89 -3.40 6.81 -19.45
CA LEU A 89 -2.58 5.84 -20.19
C LEU A 89 -1.91 6.47 -21.42
N ARG A 90 -2.65 7.28 -22.18
CA ARG A 90 -2.11 8.01 -23.34
C ARG A 90 -1.06 9.05 -22.93
N THR A 91 -1.28 9.79 -21.85
CA THR A 91 -0.26 10.71 -21.32
C THR A 91 1.02 9.97 -20.95
N LEU A 92 0.90 8.85 -20.21
CA LEU A 92 2.06 8.04 -19.83
C LEU A 92 2.79 7.52 -21.08
N ALA A 93 2.05 7.12 -22.13
CA ALA A 93 2.64 6.61 -23.36
C ALA A 93 3.42 7.70 -24.14
N LEU A 94 2.91 8.93 -24.19
CA LEU A 94 3.61 10.06 -24.81
C LEU A 94 4.92 10.36 -24.10
N ALA A 95 4.88 10.43 -22.77
CA ALA A 95 6.06 10.68 -21.96
C ALA A 95 7.09 9.55 -22.06
N GLU A 96 6.63 8.30 -22.04
CA GLU A 96 7.50 7.12 -22.20
C GLU A 96 8.15 7.06 -23.59
N ALA A 97 7.46 7.56 -24.63
CA ALA A 97 8.02 7.73 -25.97
C ALA A 97 9.01 8.91 -26.10
N GLY A 98 9.23 9.68 -25.02
CA GLY A 98 10.20 10.77 -24.96
C GLY A 98 9.63 12.18 -25.12
N ASP A 99 8.31 12.36 -25.10
CA ASP A 99 7.72 13.70 -25.08
C ASP A 99 7.95 14.37 -23.71
N ALA A 100 8.91 15.30 -23.69
CA ALA A 100 9.29 16.09 -22.53
C ALA A 100 8.68 17.51 -22.55
N SER A 101 7.61 17.75 -23.33
CA SER A 101 6.94 19.04 -23.34
C SER A 101 6.39 19.39 -21.94
N PRO A 102 6.41 20.67 -21.53
CA PRO A 102 5.97 21.07 -20.19
C PRO A 102 4.53 20.63 -19.86
N ALA A 103 3.65 20.59 -20.87
CA ALA A 103 2.27 20.14 -20.73
C ALA A 103 2.18 18.64 -20.39
N VAL A 104 2.96 17.80 -21.09
CA VAL A 104 3.00 16.35 -20.83
C VAL A 104 3.63 16.09 -19.46
N VAL A 105 4.71 16.77 -19.10
CA VAL A 105 5.36 16.62 -17.78
C VAL A 105 4.39 16.97 -16.65
N ALA A 106 3.67 18.09 -16.74
CA ALA A 106 2.68 18.47 -15.72
C ALA A 106 1.53 17.45 -15.62
N GLN A 107 1.08 16.92 -16.75
CA GLN A 107 0.02 15.93 -16.78
C GLN A 107 0.49 14.58 -16.22
N VAL A 108 1.72 14.14 -16.50
CA VAL A 108 2.33 12.96 -15.88
C VAL A 108 2.38 13.13 -14.37
N GLN A 109 2.85 14.28 -13.86
CA GLN A 109 2.90 14.55 -12.43
C GLN A 109 1.51 14.46 -11.78
N ARG A 110 0.47 14.99 -12.43
CA ARG A 110 -0.93 14.81 -11.96
C ARG A 110 -1.30 13.33 -11.88
N VAL A 111 -1.05 12.56 -12.94
CA VAL A 111 -1.37 11.12 -12.99
C VAL A 111 -0.66 10.37 -11.86
N LEU A 112 0.64 10.62 -11.68
CA LEU A 112 1.42 9.99 -10.61
C LEU A 112 0.86 10.32 -9.22
N GLN A 113 0.50 11.57 -8.96
CA GLN A 113 -0.07 11.99 -7.68
C GLN A 113 -1.47 11.40 -7.42
N GLU A 114 -2.36 11.49 -8.41
CA GLU A 114 -3.74 11.01 -8.31
C GLU A 114 -3.81 9.50 -8.05
N HIS A 115 -2.95 8.75 -8.74
CA HIS A 115 -2.89 7.29 -8.63
C HIS A 115 -1.87 6.78 -7.61
N ARG A 116 -1.17 7.69 -6.90
CA ARG A 116 -0.09 7.40 -5.93
C ARG A 116 0.99 6.47 -6.50
N LEU A 117 1.44 6.77 -7.71
CA LEU A 117 2.49 6.01 -8.38
C LEU A 117 3.86 6.61 -8.02
N LEU A 118 4.70 5.79 -7.39
CA LEU A 118 6.07 6.09 -7.01
C LEU A 118 7.03 5.82 -8.17
N THR A 119 7.87 6.80 -8.46
CA THR A 119 8.94 6.71 -9.45
C THR A 119 10.25 6.26 -8.80
N ALA A 120 11.24 5.90 -9.61
CA ALA A 120 12.59 5.63 -9.16
C ALA A 120 13.23 6.83 -8.44
N ALA A 121 12.78 8.07 -8.71
CA ALA A 121 13.22 9.24 -7.96
C ALA A 121 12.69 9.22 -6.52
N ASP A 122 11.44 8.84 -6.32
CA ASP A 122 10.83 8.71 -4.99
C ASP A 122 11.52 7.63 -4.16
N LEU A 123 11.86 6.49 -4.80
CA LEU A 123 12.62 5.41 -4.15
C LEU A 123 14.03 5.88 -3.74
N ARG A 124 14.73 6.60 -4.61
CA ARG A 124 16.04 7.19 -4.29
C ARG A 124 15.95 8.22 -3.16
N ASN A 125 14.88 9.02 -3.12
CA ASN A 125 14.66 9.98 -2.05
C ASN A 125 14.45 9.29 -0.70
N ALA A 126 13.70 8.19 -0.67
CA ALA A 126 13.55 7.37 0.54
C ALA A 126 14.89 6.77 0.98
N GLN A 127 15.70 6.27 0.05
CA GLN A 127 17.04 5.76 0.35
C GLN A 127 17.96 6.87 0.92
N ALA A 128 17.97 8.05 0.30
CA ALA A 128 18.74 9.20 0.77
C ALA A 128 18.28 9.68 2.15
N PHE A 129 16.98 9.60 2.43
CA PHE A 129 16.43 9.88 3.76
C PHE A 129 16.91 8.87 4.80
N LEU A 130 16.86 7.57 4.53
CA LEU A 130 17.42 6.57 5.46
C LEU A 130 18.92 6.77 5.69
N ALA A 131 19.66 7.24 4.68
CA ALA A 131 21.07 7.56 4.80
C ALA A 131 21.30 8.80 5.69
N SER A 132 20.47 9.85 5.56
CA SER A 132 20.55 11.05 6.41
C SER A 132 20.21 10.78 7.87
N LEU A 133 19.40 9.75 8.13
CA LEU A 133 19.11 9.23 9.47
C LEU A 133 20.21 8.30 10.02
N GLY A 134 21.18 7.91 9.18
CA GLY A 134 22.28 7.02 9.57
C GLY A 134 21.90 5.54 9.71
N VAL A 135 20.75 5.13 9.16
CA VAL A 135 20.22 3.76 9.32
C VAL A 135 20.18 2.95 8.03
N ALA A 136 20.55 3.52 6.89
CA ALA A 136 20.49 2.85 5.58
C ALA A 136 21.25 1.50 5.52
N GLY A 137 22.29 1.31 6.34
CA GLY A 137 23.06 0.07 6.41
C GLY A 137 22.54 -0.97 7.41
N ALA A 138 21.39 -0.74 8.05
CA ALA A 138 20.86 -1.67 9.06
C ALA A 138 20.42 -3.01 8.44
N PRO A 139 20.67 -4.17 9.09
CA PRO A 139 20.31 -5.49 8.54
C PRO A 139 18.84 -5.68 8.21
N VAL A 140 17.93 -4.95 8.87
CA VAL A 140 16.48 -4.99 8.59
C VAL A 140 16.15 -4.61 7.14
N PHE A 141 17.03 -3.86 6.47
CA PHE A 141 16.88 -3.40 5.09
C PHE A 141 17.59 -4.31 4.06
N GLN A 142 18.04 -5.50 4.45
CA GLN A 142 18.76 -6.40 3.53
C GLN A 142 17.85 -7.01 2.44
N CYS A 143 16.56 -7.21 2.75
CA CYS A 143 15.57 -7.80 1.85
C CYS A 143 14.36 -6.87 1.76
N ILE A 144 14.46 -5.82 0.93
CA ILE A 144 13.37 -4.85 0.72
C ILE A 144 12.56 -5.28 -0.50
N ASP A 145 11.27 -5.55 -0.31
CA ASP A 145 10.33 -5.73 -1.41
C ASP A 145 9.75 -4.40 -1.90
N PHE A 146 8.93 -4.41 -2.95
CA PHE A 146 8.35 -3.17 -3.48
C PHE A 146 7.41 -2.48 -2.49
N MET A 147 6.63 -3.24 -1.73
CA MET A 147 5.66 -2.69 -0.79
C MET A 147 6.34 -2.20 0.50
N ASP A 148 7.52 -2.71 0.82
CA ASP A 148 8.42 -2.14 1.82
C ASP A 148 8.92 -0.76 1.38
N TRP A 149 9.31 -0.62 0.11
CA TRP A 149 9.67 0.68 -0.46
C TRP A 149 8.51 1.68 -0.40
N VAL A 150 7.28 1.24 -0.70
CA VAL A 150 6.09 2.07 -0.55
C VAL A 150 5.98 2.62 0.88
N ALA A 151 6.12 1.78 1.90
CA ALA A 151 6.06 2.21 3.29
C ALA A 151 7.19 3.19 3.66
N LEU A 152 8.40 2.99 3.13
CA LEU A 152 9.54 3.87 3.37
C LEU A 152 9.41 5.24 2.69
N CYS A 153 8.82 5.30 1.49
CA CYS A 153 8.55 6.56 0.78
C CYS A 153 7.55 7.46 1.50
N GLU A 154 6.70 6.92 2.36
CA GLU A 154 5.75 7.72 3.14
C GLU A 154 6.40 8.45 4.33
N LEU A 155 7.62 8.07 4.75
CA LEU A 155 8.24 8.62 5.96
C LEU A 155 8.64 10.10 5.88
N PRO A 156 9.32 10.60 4.82
CA PRO A 156 9.80 11.98 4.76
C PRO A 156 8.67 13.02 4.73
N GLY A 157 7.47 12.63 4.27
CA GLY A 157 6.29 13.49 4.11
C GLY A 157 5.15 13.17 5.08
N GLY A 158 5.38 12.30 6.07
CA GLY A 158 4.35 11.94 7.04
C GLY A 158 3.82 13.17 7.78
N SER A 159 2.51 13.42 7.71
CA SER A 159 1.87 14.43 8.55
C SER A 159 1.69 13.86 9.96
N PHE A 160 2.51 14.34 10.89
CA PHE A 160 2.46 13.94 12.31
C PHE A 160 1.54 14.86 13.13
N GLY A 161 0.51 15.48 12.51
CA GLY A 161 -0.42 16.36 13.22
C GLY A 161 0.23 17.63 13.79
N GLY A 162 1.31 18.12 13.17
CA GLY A 162 2.08 19.24 13.69
C GLY A 162 3.26 19.65 12.79
N PRO A 163 4.15 20.55 13.27
CA PRO A 163 5.34 20.93 12.53
C PRO A 163 6.24 19.72 12.25
N ALA A 164 6.99 19.77 11.15
CA ALA A 164 7.91 18.70 10.78
C ALA A 164 8.86 18.37 11.95
N PRO A 165 9.05 17.09 12.31
CA PRO A 165 9.93 16.70 13.40
C PRO A 165 11.36 17.17 13.12
N SER A 166 12.08 17.59 14.16
CA SER A 166 13.47 18.00 14.02
C SER A 166 14.36 16.83 13.61
N GLN A 167 15.44 17.09 12.87
CA GLN A 167 16.37 16.04 12.44
C GLN A 167 16.88 15.15 13.59
N PRO A 168 17.24 15.69 14.78
CA PRO A 168 17.64 14.83 15.91
C PRO A 168 16.53 13.86 16.34
N LEU A 169 15.29 14.34 16.44
CA LEU A 169 14.15 13.50 16.83
C LEU A 169 13.87 12.41 15.78
N GLN A 170 14.02 12.73 14.50
CA GLN A 170 13.91 11.74 13.42
C GLN A 170 15.02 10.67 13.52
N SER A 171 16.27 11.05 13.80
CA SER A 171 17.35 10.09 13.99
C SER A 171 17.15 9.21 15.23
N GLU A 172 16.61 9.77 16.33
CA GLU A 172 16.20 9.00 17.51
C GLU A 172 15.14 7.95 17.16
N ALA A 173 14.07 8.37 16.46
CA ALA A 173 13.00 7.49 15.99
C ALA A 173 13.52 6.39 15.04
N ALA A 174 14.45 6.73 14.16
CA ALA A 174 15.07 5.79 13.24
C ALA A 174 15.88 4.72 13.98
N LYS A 175 16.70 5.13 14.96
CA LYS A 175 17.44 4.20 15.81
C LYS A 175 16.49 3.25 16.55
N PHE A 176 15.45 3.81 17.17
CA PHE A 176 14.42 3.02 17.85
C PHE A 176 13.75 2.01 16.90
N GLY A 177 13.33 2.46 15.71
CA GLY A 177 12.73 1.60 14.69
C GLY A 177 13.63 0.45 14.29
N VAL A 178 14.93 0.69 14.07
CA VAL A 178 15.90 -0.36 13.74
C VAL A 178 16.06 -1.38 14.86
N ASP A 179 16.12 -0.92 16.11
CA ASP A 179 16.32 -1.81 17.27
C ASP A 179 15.11 -2.75 17.48
N GLN A 180 13.89 -2.27 17.19
CA GLN A 180 12.65 -3.03 17.42
C GLN A 180 12.20 -3.87 16.22
N ALA A 181 12.45 -3.43 14.99
CA ALA A 181 11.89 -4.04 13.79
C ALA A 181 12.58 -5.33 13.33
N ARG A 182 11.83 -6.17 12.61
CA ARG A 182 12.31 -7.34 11.87
C ARG A 182 12.08 -7.24 10.36
N THR A 183 11.32 -6.23 9.92
CA THR A 183 11.07 -5.92 8.51
C THR A 183 11.09 -4.41 8.26
N PRO A 184 11.28 -3.93 7.02
CA PRO A 184 11.23 -2.50 6.73
C PRO A 184 9.88 -1.83 7.05
N ARG A 185 8.76 -2.55 6.91
CA ARG A 185 7.43 -2.03 7.30
C ARG A 185 7.29 -1.89 8.80
N GLU A 186 7.79 -2.85 9.58
CA GLU A 186 7.83 -2.70 11.03
C GLU A 186 8.69 -1.49 11.45
N PHE A 187 9.82 -1.28 10.77
CA PHE A 187 10.64 -0.08 10.98
C PHE A 187 9.82 1.19 10.74
N ALA A 188 9.10 1.26 9.61
CA ALA A 188 8.25 2.41 9.29
C ALA A 188 7.14 2.62 10.35
N ASP A 189 6.52 1.54 10.82
CA ASP A 189 5.49 1.60 11.86
C ASP A 189 6.06 2.12 13.19
N TYR A 190 7.17 1.56 13.68
CA TYR A 190 7.78 1.95 14.96
C TYR A 190 8.42 3.34 14.91
N TYR A 191 8.99 3.73 13.77
CA TYR A 191 9.44 5.09 13.52
C TYR A 191 8.30 6.10 13.72
N ARG A 192 7.13 5.82 13.12
CA ARG A 192 5.94 6.68 13.26
C ARG A 192 5.37 6.69 14.67
N VAL A 193 5.31 5.53 15.34
CA VAL A 193 4.90 5.44 16.75
C VAL A 193 5.75 6.33 17.64
N TYR A 194 7.08 6.25 17.50
CA TYR A 194 8.01 7.06 18.29
C TYR A 194 7.75 8.56 18.10
N LEU A 195 7.66 9.01 16.84
CA LEU A 195 7.40 10.41 16.53
C LEU A 195 6.04 10.88 17.02
N HIS A 196 5.00 10.05 16.88
CA HIS A 196 3.66 10.40 17.32
C HIS A 196 3.61 10.59 18.84
N LEU A 197 4.20 9.67 19.62
CA LEU A 197 4.27 9.78 21.08
C LEU A 197 5.05 11.03 21.50
N ALA A 198 6.20 11.29 20.88
CA ALA A 198 7.02 12.47 21.17
C ALA A 198 6.28 13.79 20.90
N ALA A 199 5.42 13.83 19.87
CA ALA A 199 4.63 15.00 19.53
C ALA A 199 3.37 15.20 20.40
N HIS A 200 2.74 14.12 20.87
CA HIS A 200 1.40 14.17 21.47
C HIS A 200 1.34 13.83 22.97
N LEU A 201 2.44 13.37 23.58
CA LEU A 201 2.53 13.22 25.03
C LEU A 201 3.27 14.43 25.63
N PRO A 202 2.58 15.29 26.41
CA PRO A 202 3.19 16.50 26.95
C PRO A 202 4.45 16.23 27.79
N GLU A 203 4.48 15.12 28.54
CA GLU A 203 5.67 14.72 29.30
C GLU A 203 6.92 14.45 28.44
N LEU A 204 6.75 14.12 27.16
CA LEU A 204 7.85 13.77 26.25
C LEU A 204 8.43 14.97 25.50
N ALA A 205 7.74 16.11 25.49
CA ALA A 205 8.16 17.31 24.78
C ALA A 205 9.53 17.85 25.26
N GLN A 206 9.84 17.68 26.56
CA GLN A 206 11.10 18.09 27.18
C GLN A 206 11.93 16.91 27.71
N ALA A 207 11.51 15.68 27.38
CA ALA A 207 12.21 14.49 27.82
C ALA A 207 13.57 14.33 27.13
N SER A 208 14.45 13.53 27.70
CA SER A 208 15.66 13.06 27.02
C SER A 208 15.32 12.00 25.97
N ALA A 209 16.25 11.76 25.04
CA ALA A 209 16.13 10.70 24.03
C ALA A 209 15.91 9.31 24.68
N ALA A 210 16.56 9.05 25.82
CA ALA A 210 16.41 7.81 26.58
C ALA A 210 14.99 7.65 27.13
N GLN A 211 14.44 8.71 27.73
CA GLN A 211 13.07 8.70 28.27
C GLN A 211 12.01 8.54 27.17
N ARG A 212 12.20 9.19 26.01
CA ARG A 212 11.32 8.98 24.84
C ARG A 212 11.38 7.54 24.34
N SER A 213 12.58 6.96 24.28
CA SER A 213 12.78 5.55 23.90
C SER A 213 12.11 4.59 24.87
N GLU A 214 12.25 4.82 26.17
CA GLU A 214 11.60 4.03 27.22
C GLU A 214 10.08 4.12 27.12
N ALA A 215 9.52 5.31 26.90
CA ALA A 215 8.09 5.49 26.72
C ALA A 215 7.55 4.78 25.46
N ALA A 216 8.27 4.88 24.34
CA ALA A 216 7.93 4.16 23.12
C ALA A 216 7.99 2.64 23.34
N GLN A 217 9.02 2.14 24.03
CA GLN A 217 9.15 0.73 24.37
C GLN A 217 8.03 0.26 25.32
N ALA A 218 7.69 1.06 26.33
CA ALA A 218 6.57 0.78 27.23
C ALA A 218 5.24 0.69 26.47
N ALA A 219 5.03 1.54 25.46
CA ALA A 219 3.86 1.45 24.59
C ALA A 219 3.81 0.14 23.80
N LEU A 220 4.94 -0.33 23.27
CA LEU A 220 5.00 -1.64 22.62
C LEU A 220 4.62 -2.76 23.59
N TYR A 221 5.22 -2.79 24.79
CA TYR A 221 4.93 -3.81 25.80
C TYR A 221 3.48 -3.79 26.28
N ALA A 222 2.86 -2.61 26.37
CA ALA A 222 1.47 -2.47 26.77
C ALA A 222 0.49 -2.96 25.69
N LEU A 223 0.76 -2.64 24.43
CA LEU A 223 -0.18 -2.84 23.32
C LEU A 223 -0.03 -4.20 22.62
N LEU A 224 1.20 -4.70 22.44
CA LEU A 224 1.45 -5.93 21.68
C LEU A 224 0.65 -7.15 22.20
N PRO A 225 0.59 -7.43 23.52
CA PRO A 225 -0.17 -8.58 24.01
C PRO A 225 -1.66 -8.50 23.69
N ALA A 226 -2.25 -7.29 23.78
CA ALA A 226 -3.66 -7.06 23.47
C ALA A 226 -3.96 -7.18 21.98
N LEU A 227 -2.98 -6.88 21.12
CA LEU A 227 -3.13 -6.92 19.67
C LEU A 227 -3.01 -8.33 19.07
N LEU A 228 -2.47 -9.31 19.79
CA LEU A 228 -2.35 -10.69 19.29
C LEU A 228 -3.70 -11.31 18.90
N GLY A 229 -4.76 -10.96 19.64
CA GLY A 229 -6.14 -11.38 19.32
C GLY A 229 -6.79 -10.59 18.18
N ALA A 230 -6.08 -9.60 17.61
CA ALA A 230 -6.56 -8.69 16.59
C ALA A 230 -5.72 -8.76 15.30
N LEU A 231 -5.16 -9.93 14.98
CA LEU A 231 -4.36 -10.18 13.76
C LEU A 231 -5.12 -11.08 12.77
N ASP A 232 -6.39 -10.80 12.56
CA ASP A 232 -7.28 -11.67 11.77
C ASP A 232 -8.24 -10.85 10.91
N GLY A 233 -8.70 -11.43 9.81
CA GLY A 233 -9.57 -10.80 8.84
C GLY A 233 -9.95 -11.78 7.73
N PRO A 234 -10.96 -11.45 6.91
CA PRO A 234 -11.34 -12.32 5.81
C PRO A 234 -10.20 -12.43 4.80
N VAL A 235 -10.00 -13.63 4.26
CA VAL A 235 -9.00 -13.92 3.22
C VAL A 235 -9.73 -14.17 1.90
N LEU A 236 -9.37 -13.40 0.89
CA LEU A 236 -9.93 -13.47 -0.45
C LEU A 236 -9.10 -14.43 -1.30
N SER A 237 -9.78 -15.27 -2.09
CA SER A 237 -9.15 -16.32 -2.88
C SER A 237 -8.54 -15.84 -4.20
N ALA A 238 -8.88 -14.63 -4.66
CA ALA A 238 -8.44 -14.11 -5.95
C ALA A 238 -7.97 -12.65 -5.82
N VAL A 239 -6.79 -12.37 -6.38
CA VAL A 239 -6.22 -11.03 -6.56
C VAL A 239 -5.92 -10.88 -8.06
N PRO A 240 -6.30 -9.76 -8.71
CA PRO A 240 -6.96 -8.58 -8.16
C PRO A 240 -8.43 -8.84 -7.78
N THR A 241 -8.87 -8.28 -6.64
CA THR A 241 -10.24 -8.42 -6.15
C THR A 241 -11.06 -7.16 -6.49
N SER A 242 -12.32 -7.32 -6.90
CA SER A 242 -13.21 -6.16 -7.07
C SER A 242 -13.58 -5.51 -5.73
N PRO A 243 -13.85 -4.20 -5.67
CA PRO A 243 -14.35 -3.55 -4.44
C PRO A 243 -15.65 -4.18 -3.92
N ALA A 244 -16.45 -4.77 -4.81
CA ALA A 244 -17.69 -5.47 -4.45
C ALA A 244 -17.42 -6.77 -3.68
N GLU A 245 -16.44 -7.58 -4.13
CA GLU A 245 -16.01 -8.79 -3.43
C GLU A 245 -15.46 -8.48 -2.04
N VAL A 246 -14.65 -7.43 -1.91
CA VAL A 246 -14.14 -7.00 -0.59
C VAL A 246 -15.28 -6.59 0.33
N ARG A 247 -16.22 -5.79 -0.16
CA ARG A 247 -17.42 -5.41 0.61
C ARG A 247 -18.21 -6.64 1.05
N MET A 248 -18.43 -7.61 0.17
CA MET A 248 -19.13 -8.84 0.53
C MET A 248 -18.39 -9.65 1.59
N ALA A 249 -17.07 -9.78 1.47
CA ALA A 249 -16.25 -10.49 2.45
C ALA A 249 -16.27 -9.81 3.82
N VAL A 250 -16.14 -8.48 3.85
CA VAL A 250 -16.27 -7.68 5.07
C VAL A 250 -17.65 -7.87 5.69
N TYR A 251 -18.72 -7.72 4.91
CA TYR A 251 -20.10 -7.89 5.39
C TYR A 251 -20.32 -9.29 6.01
N ASN A 252 -19.94 -10.34 5.29
CA ASN A 252 -20.08 -11.72 5.75
C ASN A 252 -19.27 -11.97 7.04
N TRP A 253 -18.06 -11.42 7.12
CA TRP A 253 -17.21 -11.54 8.30
C TRP A 253 -17.84 -10.89 9.54
N LEU A 254 -18.35 -9.66 9.39
CA LEU A 254 -19.03 -8.94 10.45
C LEU A 254 -20.34 -9.63 10.86
N ALA A 255 -21.08 -10.20 9.90
CA ALA A 255 -22.30 -10.97 10.17
C ALA A 255 -22.04 -12.24 11.00
N MET A 256 -20.83 -12.81 10.94
CA MET A 256 -20.39 -13.91 11.80
C MET A 256 -20.00 -13.45 13.23
N GLY A 257 -20.13 -12.16 13.54
CA GLY A 257 -19.70 -11.59 14.83
C GLY A 257 -18.18 -11.50 14.99
N ARG A 258 -17.42 -11.65 13.90
CA ARG A 258 -15.95 -11.54 13.91
C ARG A 258 -15.53 -10.09 13.66
N ARG A 259 -14.34 -9.75 14.18
CA ARG A 259 -13.74 -8.43 13.99
C ARG A 259 -12.68 -8.49 12.89
N ILE A 260 -12.52 -7.40 12.15
CA ILE A 260 -11.37 -7.21 11.26
C ILE A 260 -10.28 -6.52 12.07
N GLY A 261 -9.10 -7.13 12.07
CA GLY A 261 -7.91 -6.69 12.76
C GLY A 261 -6.85 -6.15 11.82
N PHE A 262 -5.59 -6.28 12.20
CA PHE A 262 -4.41 -5.75 11.49
C PHE A 262 -3.65 -6.86 10.77
N SER A 263 -2.85 -6.49 9.75
CA SER A 263 -2.01 -7.45 9.05
C SER A 263 -0.81 -7.92 9.88
N ARG A 264 -0.35 -7.06 10.81
CA ARG A 264 0.83 -7.29 11.66
C ARG A 264 0.71 -6.51 12.98
N PRO A 265 1.38 -6.96 14.05
CA PRO A 265 1.32 -6.29 15.35
C PRO A 265 1.80 -4.83 15.33
N SER A 266 2.89 -4.53 14.60
CA SER A 266 3.44 -3.17 14.51
C SER A 266 2.45 -2.17 13.93
N GLU A 267 1.67 -2.58 12.92
CA GLU A 267 0.62 -1.79 12.29
C GLU A 267 -0.53 -1.54 13.27
N GLY A 268 -0.89 -2.56 14.05
CA GLY A 268 -1.86 -2.41 15.13
C GLY A 268 -1.41 -1.39 16.18
N VAL A 269 -0.16 -1.50 16.65
CA VAL A 269 0.41 -0.52 17.59
C VAL A 269 0.33 0.89 16.99
N ARG A 270 0.81 1.06 15.76
CA ARG A 270 0.76 2.35 15.06
C ARG A 270 -0.66 2.89 14.99
N CYS A 271 -1.62 2.09 14.54
CA CYS A 271 -3.00 2.52 14.41
C CYS A 271 -3.64 2.92 15.75
N ILE A 272 -3.32 2.23 16.83
CA ILE A 272 -3.83 2.55 18.17
C ILE A 272 -3.18 3.82 18.72
N VAL A 273 -1.85 3.94 18.59
CA VAL A 273 -1.12 5.13 19.02
C VAL A 273 -1.58 6.37 18.26
N GLU A 274 -1.69 6.29 16.93
CA GLU A 274 -2.07 7.41 16.08
C GLU A 274 -3.59 7.73 16.13
N GLY A 275 -4.44 6.71 16.31
CA GLY A 275 -5.88 6.82 16.03
C GLY A 275 -6.82 6.60 17.21
N ALA A 276 -6.33 6.09 18.36
CA ALA A 276 -7.19 5.67 19.48
C ALA A 276 -6.99 6.47 20.78
N ARG A 277 -6.49 7.71 20.69
CA ARG A 277 -6.20 8.60 21.83
C ARG A 277 -5.36 7.93 22.93
N TYR A 278 -4.46 7.03 22.56
CA TYR A 278 -3.55 6.38 23.50
C TYR A 278 -2.64 7.42 24.17
N ARG A 279 -2.56 7.39 25.50
CA ARG A 279 -1.78 8.31 26.36
C ARG A 279 -0.79 7.59 27.27
N GLY A 280 -0.33 6.39 26.90
CA GLY A 280 0.62 5.62 27.69
C GLY A 280 -0.02 4.63 28.67
N GLU A 281 -1.28 4.27 28.45
CA GLU A 281 -1.99 3.30 29.29
C GLU A 281 -1.33 1.92 29.25
N THR A 282 -1.42 1.18 30.35
CA THR A 282 -0.80 -0.15 30.50
C THR A 282 -1.81 -1.20 30.95
N GLY A 283 -1.44 -2.48 30.82
CA GLY A 283 -2.24 -3.62 31.29
C GLY A 283 -3.68 -3.61 30.78
N ALA A 284 -4.65 -3.75 31.70
CA ALA A 284 -6.07 -3.78 31.35
C ALA A 284 -6.60 -2.45 30.78
N ALA A 285 -5.92 -1.32 31.01
CA ALA A 285 -6.31 -0.06 30.39
C ALA A 285 -5.91 -0.02 28.90
N ALA A 286 -4.69 -0.47 28.57
CA ALA A 286 -4.24 -0.62 27.19
C ALA A 286 -5.16 -1.56 26.39
N ALA A 287 -5.49 -2.73 26.96
CA ALA A 287 -6.39 -3.68 26.32
C ALA A 287 -7.78 -3.09 26.03
N ARG A 288 -8.35 -2.31 26.96
CA ARG A 288 -9.63 -1.62 26.76
C ARG A 288 -9.57 -0.60 25.63
N ILE A 289 -8.44 0.10 25.45
CA ILE A 289 -8.28 1.05 24.33
C ILE A 289 -8.27 0.30 23.00
N VAL A 290 -7.53 -0.80 22.91
CA VAL A 290 -7.50 -1.65 21.72
C VAL A 290 -8.92 -2.16 21.38
N ASP A 291 -9.63 -2.70 22.37
CA ASP A 291 -11.00 -3.18 22.17
C ASP A 291 -11.96 -2.08 21.73
N ALA A 292 -11.91 -0.92 22.38
CA ALA A 292 -12.76 0.22 22.03
C ALA A 292 -12.49 0.73 20.61
N ALA A 293 -11.21 0.82 20.22
CA ALA A 293 -10.81 1.25 18.89
C ALA A 293 -11.29 0.28 17.81
N LEU A 294 -11.11 -1.03 18.01
CA LEU A 294 -11.61 -2.05 17.10
C LEU A 294 -13.14 -2.04 17.03
N GLN A 295 -13.83 -1.89 18.16
CA GLN A 295 -15.29 -1.79 18.19
C GLN A 295 -15.80 -0.58 17.39
N GLN A 296 -15.13 0.57 17.53
CA GLN A 296 -15.43 1.77 16.75
C GLN A 296 -15.19 1.53 15.25
N ALA A 297 -14.08 0.88 14.88
CA ALA A 297 -13.79 0.53 13.50
C ALA A 297 -14.88 -0.38 12.91
N MET A 298 -15.33 -1.40 13.66
CA MET A 298 -16.41 -2.28 13.20
C MET A 298 -17.74 -1.53 13.03
N ALA A 299 -18.04 -0.57 13.91
CA ALA A 299 -19.23 0.28 13.77
C ALA A 299 -19.16 1.15 12.50
N VAL A 300 -17.99 1.71 12.18
CA VAL A 300 -17.78 2.46 10.92
C VAL A 300 -17.96 1.55 9.71
N LEU A 301 -17.37 0.35 9.71
CA LEU A 301 -17.54 -0.62 8.61
C LEU A 301 -18.99 -1.06 8.43
N ALA A 302 -19.72 -1.29 9.52
CA ALA A 302 -21.11 -1.71 9.46
C ALA A 302 -22.05 -0.60 8.96
N ALA A 303 -21.72 0.67 9.21
CA ALA A 303 -22.55 1.81 8.87
C ALA A 303 -22.24 2.43 7.49
N ASN A 304 -21.14 2.04 6.83
CA ASN A 304 -20.67 2.70 5.62
C ASN A 304 -20.26 1.71 4.52
N ASP A 305 -20.57 2.06 3.28
CA ASP A 305 -20.15 1.29 2.11
C ASP A 305 -18.71 1.60 1.68
N LEU A 306 -18.03 0.58 1.15
CA LEU A 306 -16.81 0.74 0.37
C LEU A 306 -17.16 1.34 -1.00
N ARG A 307 -17.10 2.67 -1.12
CA ARG A 307 -17.44 3.39 -2.36
C ARG A 307 -16.27 3.50 -3.33
N SER A 308 -15.06 3.61 -2.81
CA SER A 308 -13.84 3.75 -3.59
C SER A 308 -12.78 2.81 -3.03
N ALA A 309 -12.14 2.04 -3.91
CA ALA A 309 -10.93 1.32 -3.57
C ALA A 309 -9.89 1.59 -4.67
N ARG A 310 -8.63 1.62 -4.26
CA ARG A 310 -7.50 1.91 -5.14
C ARG A 310 -6.58 0.71 -5.13
N LEU A 311 -6.35 0.15 -6.32
CA LEU A 311 -5.31 -0.84 -6.51
C LEU A 311 -3.95 -0.16 -6.36
N GLY A 312 -3.05 -0.82 -5.63
CA GLY A 312 -1.66 -0.43 -5.46
C GLY A 312 -0.89 -0.54 -6.77
N GLN A 313 0.26 0.13 -6.83
CA GLN A 313 1.16 0.11 -7.98
C GLN A 313 1.64 -1.30 -8.35
N ASP A 314 1.67 -2.20 -7.36
CA ASP A 314 1.98 -3.62 -7.52
C ASP A 314 0.89 -4.44 -8.20
N GLY A 315 -0.31 -3.86 -8.40
CA GLY A 315 -1.45 -4.53 -9.02
C GLY A 315 -2.05 -5.64 -8.15
N ALA A 316 -1.58 -5.82 -6.92
CA ALA A 316 -1.96 -6.93 -6.05
C ALA A 316 -2.45 -6.48 -4.67
N THR A 317 -2.00 -5.33 -4.18
CA THR A 317 -2.58 -4.71 -2.99
C THR A 317 -3.73 -3.78 -3.35
N MET A 318 -4.68 -3.61 -2.43
CA MET A 318 -5.75 -2.64 -2.59
C MET A 318 -5.97 -1.86 -1.29
N ALA A 319 -6.17 -0.55 -1.38
CA ALA A 319 -6.54 0.29 -0.24
C ALA A 319 -7.96 0.84 -0.43
N ALA A 320 -8.81 0.72 0.59
CA ALA A 320 -10.20 1.16 0.57
C ALA A 320 -10.51 2.01 1.80
N PRO A 321 -10.62 3.35 1.66
CA PRO A 321 -11.13 4.19 2.73
C PRO A 321 -12.63 3.91 2.98
N VAL A 322 -13.02 3.88 4.24
CA VAL A 322 -14.41 3.67 4.68
C VAL A 322 -14.78 4.70 5.74
N GLY A 323 -16.00 5.24 5.64
CA GLY A 323 -16.52 6.23 6.57
C GLY A 323 -16.25 7.69 6.18
N PRO A 324 -16.87 8.64 6.92
CA PRO A 324 -16.71 10.07 6.70
C PRO A 324 -15.30 10.54 7.11
N ALA A 325 -14.84 11.68 6.59
CA ALA A 325 -13.46 12.17 6.76
C ALA A 325 -13.00 12.27 8.23
N ASN A 326 -13.91 12.58 9.16
CA ASN A 326 -13.64 12.73 10.59
C ASN A 326 -13.61 11.42 11.38
N ALA A 327 -14.06 10.30 10.80
CA ALA A 327 -14.06 8.98 11.41
C ALA A 327 -13.60 7.92 10.40
N GLN A 328 -12.75 8.32 9.46
CA GLN A 328 -12.34 7.48 8.36
C GLN A 328 -11.45 6.35 8.88
N ILE A 329 -11.68 5.16 8.39
CA ILE A 329 -10.76 4.03 8.53
C ILE A 329 -10.27 3.64 7.15
N GLU A 330 -9.11 3.01 7.08
CA GLU A 330 -8.58 2.47 5.83
C GLU A 330 -8.45 0.96 5.96
N LEU A 331 -9.08 0.24 5.04
CA LEU A 331 -8.86 -1.18 4.83
C LEU A 331 -7.77 -1.36 3.78
N GLN A 332 -6.97 -2.41 3.95
CA GLN A 332 -6.07 -2.93 2.94
C GLN A 332 -6.42 -4.37 2.63
N VAL A 333 -6.32 -4.73 1.35
CA VAL A 333 -6.21 -6.11 0.90
C VAL A 333 -4.75 -6.35 0.54
N SER A 334 -4.12 -7.33 1.19
CA SER A 334 -2.75 -7.71 0.87
C SER A 334 -2.68 -8.51 -0.42
N SER A 335 -1.48 -8.69 -0.97
CA SER A 335 -1.26 -9.59 -2.13
C SER A 335 -1.62 -11.05 -1.85
N ALA A 336 -1.72 -11.45 -0.58
CA ALA A 336 -2.19 -12.76 -0.15
C ALA A 336 -3.72 -12.81 0.06
N GLY A 337 -4.43 -11.71 -0.22
CA GLY A 337 -5.89 -11.61 -0.10
C GLY A 337 -6.41 -11.32 1.31
N LEU A 338 -5.55 -11.13 2.32
CA LEU A 338 -5.98 -10.77 3.68
C LEU A 338 -6.54 -9.34 3.68
N VAL A 339 -7.76 -9.18 4.17
CA VAL A 339 -8.36 -7.87 4.45
C VAL A 339 -8.06 -7.46 5.90
N SER A 340 -7.41 -6.30 6.08
CA SER A 340 -7.02 -5.79 7.39
C SER A 340 -7.17 -4.27 7.49
N LEU A 341 -7.20 -3.76 8.72
CA LEU A 341 -7.14 -2.33 9.02
C LEU A 341 -5.70 -1.81 8.89
N THR A 342 -5.54 -0.64 8.29
CA THR A 342 -4.24 0.05 8.18
C THR A 342 -4.26 1.49 8.68
N ARG A 343 -5.46 2.04 8.93
CA ARG A 343 -5.65 3.35 9.59
C ARG A 343 -6.94 3.35 10.40
N LEU A 344 -6.86 3.97 11.58
CA LEU A 344 -7.99 4.25 12.45
C LEU A 344 -8.10 5.77 12.66
N GLY A 345 -9.32 6.30 12.55
CA GLY A 345 -9.62 7.70 12.83
C GLY A 345 -9.34 8.68 11.68
N GLY A 346 -9.98 9.86 11.75
CA GLY A 346 -9.60 11.01 10.95
C GLY A 346 -8.35 11.68 11.55
N THR A 347 -7.50 12.27 10.72
CA THR A 347 -6.53 13.25 11.21
C THR A 347 -7.29 14.34 11.94
N ASP A 348 -7.06 14.51 13.24
CA ASP A 348 -7.54 15.68 13.97
C ASP A 348 -7.15 16.92 13.15
N ALA A 349 -8.16 17.72 12.80
CA ALA A 349 -8.02 18.96 12.05
C ALA A 349 -7.36 20.05 12.89
#